data_AF-A0A7S1X2R6-F1
#
_entry.id   AF-A0A7S1X2R6-F1
#
_cell.length_a   1.000
_cell.length_b   1.000
_cell.length_c   1.000
_cell.angle_alpha   90.00
_cell.angle_beta   90.00
_cell.angle_gamma   90.00
#
_symmetry.space_group_name_H-M   'P 1'
#
loop_
_entity.id
_entity.type
_entity.pdbx_description
1 polymer ?
#
loop_
_entity_poly.entity_id
_entity_poly.type
_entity_poly.pdbx_seq_one_letter_code
_entity_poly.pdbx_strand_id
1 'polypeptide(L)'
;TLGMCGMKFDMGGAAGQFGAFLAAARLGGIGAPLHCVLCLAENAVSEHALRNDDVITMYSGLTVEVNNTDCEGRLVLGDGVAYCAKHLSPRLVIDMATLTGAQGVSTGLLHSALYCNDETTERQAVAAGLASGDYAFPILYAPELHLHELKSQIADMKNSVKNRTNAQSSCAGSFILRHLFHAGYTGPALHIDMAYPVENDSRATGYGVALISKLLNII
;
A
#
# COMPACT_ATOMS: atom_id res chain seq x y z
N THR A 1 -9.11 3.33 23.67
CA THR A 1 -9.54 4.49 22.86
C THR A 1 -8.39 5.40 22.41
N LEU A 2 -7.12 5.01 22.54
CA LEU A 2 -5.97 5.80 22.07
C LEU A 2 -5.62 5.60 20.57
N GLY A 3 -6.24 4.64 19.88
CA GLY A 3 -5.87 4.27 18.50
C GLY A 3 -6.54 5.05 17.37
N MET A 4 -7.55 5.88 17.66
CA MET A 4 -8.36 6.55 16.61
C MET A 4 -7.91 8.00 16.35
N CYS A 5 -7.34 8.67 17.35
CA CYS A 5 -6.76 9.99 17.15
C CYS A 5 -5.62 9.92 16.14
N GLY A 6 -5.62 10.80 15.14
CA GLY A 6 -4.64 10.79 14.05
C GLY A 6 -5.09 10.06 12.78
N MET A 7 -6.16 9.27 12.81
CA MET A 7 -6.63 8.53 11.61
C MET A 7 -7.14 9.42 10.47
N LYS A 8 -7.25 10.75 10.66
CA LYS A 8 -7.39 11.70 9.54
C LYS A 8 -6.22 11.63 8.54
N PHE A 9 -5.06 11.14 8.98
CA PHE A 9 -3.88 10.94 8.14
C PHE A 9 -3.94 9.64 7.33
N ASP A 10 -4.99 8.82 7.50
CA ASP A 10 -5.08 7.50 6.86
C ASP A 10 -5.34 7.55 5.33
N MET A 11 -5.59 8.76 4.82
CA MET A 11 -5.61 9.08 3.39
C MET A 11 -4.24 9.54 2.85
N GLY A 12 -3.19 9.47 3.67
CA GLY A 12 -1.87 10.02 3.38
C GLY A 12 -1.21 9.43 2.14
N GLY A 13 -1.35 8.11 1.93
CA GLY A 13 -0.84 7.47 0.71
C GLY A 13 -1.52 7.96 -0.56
N ALA A 14 -2.85 8.17 -0.53
CA ALA A 14 -3.60 8.77 -1.63
C ALA A 14 -3.16 10.22 -1.87
N ALA A 15 -2.94 11.01 -0.81
CA ALA A 15 -2.47 12.39 -0.92
C ALA A 15 -1.06 12.49 -1.51
N GLY A 16 -0.12 11.63 -1.08
CA GLY A 16 1.24 11.57 -1.59
C GLY A 16 1.29 11.24 -3.09
N GLN A 17 0.56 10.20 -3.50
CA GLN A 17 0.43 9.82 -4.92
C GLN A 17 -0.22 10.92 -5.75
N PHE A 18 -1.32 11.53 -5.27
CA PHE A 18 -2.00 12.60 -5.98
C PHE A 18 -1.13 13.85 -6.10
N GLY A 19 -0.37 14.21 -5.06
CA GLY A 19 0.58 15.32 -5.09
C GLY A 19 1.68 15.11 -6.14
N ALA A 20 2.27 13.91 -6.21
CA ALA A 20 3.25 13.58 -7.23
C ALA A 20 2.65 13.56 -8.65
N PHE A 21 1.42 13.05 -8.80
CA PHE A 21 0.69 13.10 -10.06
C PHE A 21 0.45 14.55 -10.54
N LEU A 22 0.06 15.45 -9.64
CA LEU A 22 -0.07 16.88 -9.93
C LEU A 22 1.27 17.52 -10.32
N ALA A 23 2.37 17.14 -9.65
CA ALA A 23 3.71 17.59 -10.01
C ALA A 23 4.08 17.15 -11.43
N ALA A 24 3.86 15.87 -11.76
CA ALA A 24 4.06 15.33 -13.11
C ALA A 24 3.26 16.13 -14.15
N ALA A 25 1.97 16.35 -13.92
CA ALA A 25 1.11 17.09 -14.85
C ALA A 25 1.58 18.54 -15.07
N ARG A 26 2.13 19.19 -14.05
CA ARG A 26 2.64 20.57 -14.13
C ARG A 26 4.02 20.69 -14.76
N LEU A 27 4.85 19.66 -14.66
CA LEU A 27 6.25 19.66 -15.10
C LEU A 27 6.47 18.97 -16.45
N GLY A 28 5.40 18.69 -17.19
CA GLY A 28 5.48 18.12 -18.55
C GLY A 28 5.36 16.60 -18.63
N GLY A 29 5.00 15.94 -17.53
CA GLY A 29 4.80 14.50 -17.43
C GLY A 29 6.10 13.71 -17.27
N ILE A 30 6.03 12.40 -17.49
CA ILE A 30 7.17 11.46 -17.34
C ILE A 30 7.58 10.82 -18.67
N GLY A 31 7.12 11.36 -19.81
CA GLY A 31 7.33 10.77 -21.13
C GLY A 31 6.58 9.45 -21.37
N ALA A 32 5.66 9.06 -20.48
CA ALA A 32 4.83 7.88 -20.57
C ALA A 32 3.43 8.13 -19.96
N PRO A 33 2.40 7.32 -20.29
CA PRO A 33 1.12 7.37 -19.60
C PRO A 33 1.29 7.14 -18.10
N LEU A 34 0.77 8.06 -17.30
CA LEU A 34 0.72 7.96 -15.85
C LEU A 34 -0.74 7.92 -15.41
N HIS A 35 -1.10 6.92 -14.63
CA HIS A 35 -2.43 6.78 -14.05
C HIS A 35 -2.34 6.92 -12.53
N CYS A 36 -3.26 7.64 -11.93
CA CYS A 36 -3.39 7.76 -10.49
C CYS A 36 -4.77 7.25 -10.08
N VAL A 37 -4.82 6.11 -9.39
CA VAL A 37 -6.05 5.49 -8.89
C VAL A 37 -6.14 5.73 -7.39
N LEU A 38 -7.17 6.47 -6.97
CA LEU A 38 -7.38 6.82 -5.57
C LEU A 38 -8.46 5.92 -4.96
N CYS A 39 -8.07 5.13 -3.96
CA CYS A 39 -8.99 4.25 -3.23
C CYS A 39 -9.61 5.02 -2.06
N LEU A 40 -10.74 5.70 -2.32
CA LEU A 40 -11.37 6.61 -1.35
C LEU A 40 -12.52 5.93 -0.62
N ALA A 41 -12.39 5.78 0.70
CA ALA A 41 -13.43 5.26 1.58
C ALA A 41 -13.30 5.85 2.99
N GLU A 42 -14.38 5.83 3.75
CA GLU A 42 -14.37 6.06 5.19
C GLU A 42 -14.72 4.75 5.89
N ASN A 43 -13.90 4.30 6.85
CA ASN A 43 -14.14 3.08 7.61
C ASN A 43 -15.12 3.34 8.77
N ALA A 44 -16.39 3.55 8.43
CA ALA A 44 -17.42 3.91 9.40
C ALA A 44 -18.00 2.70 10.15
N VAL A 45 -18.33 2.90 11.43
CA VAL A 45 -19.12 1.95 12.21
C VAL A 45 -20.60 2.27 12.04
N SER A 46 -21.38 1.32 11.51
CA SER A 46 -22.82 1.45 11.32
C SER A 46 -23.49 0.07 11.26
N GLU A 47 -24.83 0.05 11.16
CA GLU A 47 -25.60 -1.18 10.94
C GLU A 47 -25.30 -1.87 9.59
N HIS A 48 -24.72 -1.12 8.66
CA HIS A 48 -24.27 -1.59 7.34
C HIS A 48 -22.76 -1.86 7.27
N ALA A 49 -22.05 -1.75 8.38
CA ALA A 49 -20.62 -1.99 8.41
C ALA A 49 -20.28 -3.44 8.01
N LEU A 50 -19.15 -3.58 7.33
CA LEU A 50 -18.49 -4.86 7.11
C LEU A 50 -18.27 -5.53 8.47
N ARG A 51 -18.56 -6.83 8.57
CA ARG A 51 -18.45 -7.58 9.82
C ARG A 51 -17.20 -8.43 9.82
N ASN A 52 -16.65 -8.65 11.00
CA ASN A 52 -15.79 -9.81 11.19
C ASN A 52 -16.65 -11.07 10.92
N ASP A 53 -16.10 -12.01 10.16
CA ASP A 53 -16.71 -13.21 9.57
C ASP A 53 -17.45 -13.00 8.23
N ASP A 54 -17.59 -11.76 7.72
CA ASP A 54 -18.07 -11.58 6.35
C ASP A 54 -17.04 -12.14 5.35
N VAL A 55 -17.53 -12.80 4.28
CA VAL A 55 -16.70 -13.21 3.14
C VAL A 55 -17.06 -12.32 1.95
N ILE A 56 -16.10 -11.51 1.51
CA ILE A 56 -16.26 -10.59 0.38
C ILE A 56 -15.59 -11.13 -0.87
N THR A 57 -16.14 -10.84 -2.04
CA THR A 57 -15.50 -11.11 -3.33
C THR A 57 -14.83 -9.84 -3.82
N MET A 58 -13.51 -9.87 -3.92
CA MET A 58 -12.70 -8.73 -4.36
C MET A 58 -12.79 -8.55 -5.87
N TYR A 59 -12.42 -7.38 -6.37
CA TYR A 59 -12.37 -7.06 -7.79
C TYR A 59 -11.45 -7.99 -8.59
N SER A 60 -10.41 -8.55 -7.94
CA SER A 60 -9.56 -9.57 -8.57
C SER A 60 -10.32 -10.86 -8.89
N GLY A 61 -11.43 -11.14 -8.19
CA GLY A 61 -12.18 -12.40 -8.22
C GLY A 61 -11.88 -13.33 -7.04
N LEU A 62 -10.90 -12.98 -6.21
CA LEU A 62 -10.57 -13.73 -4.99
C LEU A 62 -11.56 -13.41 -3.87
N THR A 63 -11.84 -14.40 -3.04
CA THR A 63 -12.67 -14.27 -1.84
C THR A 63 -11.82 -13.98 -0.60
N VAL A 64 -12.29 -13.07 0.27
CA VAL A 64 -11.59 -12.66 1.49
C VAL A 64 -12.51 -12.80 2.69
N GLU A 65 -12.12 -13.65 3.65
CA GLU A 65 -12.74 -13.73 4.98
C GLU A 65 -12.22 -12.58 5.84
N VAL A 66 -13.10 -11.68 6.25
CA VAL A 66 -12.74 -10.51 7.05
C VAL A 66 -12.64 -10.95 8.50
N ASN A 67 -11.44 -10.95 9.07
CA ASN A 67 -11.22 -11.27 10.50
C ASN A 67 -10.76 -10.04 11.32
N ASN A 68 -10.52 -8.91 10.66
CA ASN A 68 -10.37 -7.62 11.32
C ASN A 68 -10.80 -6.48 10.37
N THR A 69 -11.89 -5.78 10.70
CA THR A 69 -12.39 -4.66 9.89
C THR A 69 -11.49 -3.43 9.90
N ASP A 70 -10.57 -3.33 10.87
CA ASP A 70 -9.52 -2.29 10.97
C ASP A 70 -8.25 -2.66 10.18
N CYS A 71 -8.39 -3.62 9.27
CA CYS A 71 -7.40 -3.96 8.24
C CYS A 71 -8.03 -3.71 6.87
N GLU A 72 -8.69 -2.57 6.71
CA GLU A 72 -9.44 -2.13 5.53
C GLU A 72 -8.55 -1.60 4.40
N GLY A 73 -7.45 -0.89 4.71
CA GLY A 73 -6.60 -0.25 3.70
C GLY A 73 -6.12 -1.21 2.62
N ARG A 74 -5.75 -2.44 3.01
CA ARG A 74 -5.34 -3.50 2.07
C ARG A 74 -6.50 -4.03 1.21
N LEU A 75 -7.73 -3.97 1.71
CA LEU A 75 -8.92 -4.38 0.94
C LEU A 75 -9.16 -3.39 -0.19
N VAL A 76 -9.24 -2.10 0.14
CA VAL A 76 -9.48 -1.06 -0.87
C VAL A 76 -8.32 -0.99 -1.89
N LEU A 77 -7.08 -1.15 -1.43
CA LEU A 77 -5.91 -1.24 -2.33
C LEU A 77 -5.93 -2.51 -3.19
N GLY A 78 -6.37 -3.64 -2.65
CA GLY A 78 -6.52 -4.89 -3.41
C GLY A 78 -7.41 -4.72 -4.64
N ASP A 79 -8.52 -3.99 -4.49
CA ASP A 79 -9.38 -3.63 -5.62
C ASP A 79 -8.73 -2.62 -6.56
N GLY A 80 -8.05 -1.60 -6.02
CA GLY A 80 -7.34 -0.60 -6.80
C GLY A 80 -6.26 -1.20 -7.72
N VAL A 81 -5.40 -2.07 -7.18
CA VAL A 81 -4.34 -2.70 -7.97
C VAL A 81 -4.89 -3.72 -8.97
N ALA A 82 -5.97 -4.44 -8.61
CA ALA A 82 -6.65 -5.34 -9.54
C ALA A 82 -7.32 -4.57 -10.70
N TYR A 83 -7.88 -3.39 -10.43
CA TYR A 83 -8.39 -2.48 -11.47
C TYR A 83 -7.25 -2.03 -12.40
N CYS A 84 -6.11 -1.61 -11.85
CA CYS A 84 -4.94 -1.23 -12.63
C CYS A 84 -4.48 -2.35 -13.58
N ALA A 85 -4.38 -3.58 -13.08
CA ALA A 85 -3.98 -4.73 -13.89
C ALA A 85 -4.95 -4.98 -15.06
N LYS A 86 -6.25 -4.95 -14.80
CA LYS A 86 -7.28 -5.30 -15.78
C LYS A 86 -7.48 -4.24 -16.87
N HIS A 87 -7.28 -2.95 -16.55
CA HIS A 87 -7.75 -1.86 -17.41
C HIS A 87 -6.66 -0.91 -17.91
N LEU A 88 -5.50 -0.84 -17.24
CA LEU A 88 -4.52 0.22 -17.49
C LEU A 88 -3.22 -0.29 -18.14
N SER A 89 -3.05 -1.61 -18.26
CA SER A 89 -1.86 -2.25 -18.82
C SER A 89 -0.52 -1.63 -18.37
N PRO A 90 -0.30 -1.46 -17.04
CA PRO A 90 0.87 -0.76 -16.54
C PRO A 90 2.17 -1.53 -16.81
N ARG A 91 3.30 -0.82 -16.86
CA ARG A 91 4.66 -1.42 -16.84
C ARG A 91 5.26 -1.53 -15.44
N LEU A 92 4.75 -0.73 -14.51
CA LEU A 92 5.15 -0.65 -13.12
C LEU A 92 3.89 -0.26 -12.33
N VAL A 93 3.64 -0.94 -11.21
CA VAL A 93 2.57 -0.59 -10.27
C VAL A 93 3.21 -0.16 -8.97
N ILE A 94 2.87 1.03 -8.51
CA ILE A 94 3.29 1.54 -7.19
C ILE A 94 2.02 1.83 -6.40
N ASP A 95 1.88 1.18 -5.26
CA ASP A 95 0.84 1.51 -4.29
C ASP A 95 1.47 2.08 -3.02
N MET A 96 0.75 2.97 -2.35
CA MET A 96 1.23 3.72 -1.19
C MET A 96 0.11 3.88 -0.19
N ALA A 97 0.37 3.55 1.07
CA ALA A 97 -0.62 3.66 2.14
C ALA A 97 0.02 3.86 3.51
N THR A 98 -0.78 4.42 4.41
CA THR A 98 -0.53 4.47 5.85
C THR A 98 -1.02 3.17 6.49
N LEU A 99 -0.39 2.04 6.17
CA LEU A 99 -1.08 0.76 6.23
C LEU A 99 -0.96 0.02 7.57
N THR A 100 0.21 0.06 8.22
CA THR A 100 0.41 -0.76 9.42
C THR A 100 1.16 -0.04 10.53
N GLY A 101 0.73 -0.27 11.78
CA GLY A 101 1.55 0.05 12.96
C GLY A 101 2.90 -0.68 12.99
N ALA A 102 2.99 -1.83 12.31
CA ALA A 102 4.22 -2.62 12.19
C ALA A 102 5.31 -1.94 11.36
N GLN A 103 4.96 -1.02 10.46
CA GLN A 103 5.90 -0.23 9.69
C GLN A 103 6.86 0.54 10.60
N GLY A 104 6.32 1.26 11.59
CA GLY A 104 7.12 2.05 12.53
C GLY A 104 8.02 1.19 13.42
N VAL A 105 7.59 -0.03 13.76
CA VAL A 105 8.44 -0.98 14.49
C VAL A 105 9.57 -1.51 13.63
N SER A 106 9.32 -1.70 12.33
CA SER A 106 10.25 -2.34 11.39
C SER A 106 11.27 -1.36 10.81
N THR A 107 10.84 -0.14 10.48
CA THR A 107 11.63 0.86 9.72
C THR A 107 11.69 2.23 10.39
N GLY A 108 11.00 2.41 11.52
CA GLY A 108 11.03 3.65 12.29
C GLY A 108 10.10 4.73 11.75
N LEU A 109 10.26 5.94 12.30
CA LEU A 109 9.35 7.07 12.03
C LEU A 109 9.63 7.80 10.72
N LEU A 110 10.85 7.70 10.21
CA LEU A 110 11.31 8.53 9.08
C LEU A 110 11.51 7.74 7.78
N HIS A 111 11.51 6.42 7.83
CA HIS A 111 11.64 5.58 6.64
C HIS A 111 10.31 4.86 6.38
N SER A 112 9.78 4.95 5.16
CA SER A 112 8.72 4.04 4.74
C SER A 112 9.27 2.62 4.59
N ALA A 113 8.39 1.62 4.73
CA ALA A 113 8.74 0.24 4.43
C ALA A 113 8.40 -0.08 2.96
N LEU A 114 9.37 -0.65 2.23
CA LEU A 114 9.22 -1.04 0.83
C LEU A 114 9.04 -2.56 0.72
N TYR A 115 7.93 -3.01 0.15
CA TYR A 115 7.71 -4.40 -0.22
C TYR A 115 7.65 -4.53 -1.73
N CYS A 116 8.70 -5.10 -2.33
CA CYS A 116 8.93 -5.06 -3.77
C CYS A 116 9.23 -6.44 -4.35
N ASN A 117 8.63 -6.79 -5.48
CA ASN A 117 8.90 -8.06 -6.18
C ASN A 117 10.10 -7.99 -7.14
N ASP A 118 10.67 -6.79 -7.35
CA ASP A 118 11.73 -6.52 -8.31
C ASP A 118 12.87 -5.74 -7.64
N GLU A 119 14.06 -6.34 -7.64
CA GLU A 119 15.24 -5.79 -6.95
C GLU A 119 15.73 -4.47 -7.54
N THR A 120 15.51 -4.27 -8.85
CA THR A 120 15.89 -3.02 -9.54
C THR A 120 15.00 -1.87 -9.09
N THR A 121 13.68 -2.08 -9.10
CA THR A 121 12.68 -1.11 -8.64
C THR A 121 12.87 -0.76 -7.17
N GLU A 122 13.17 -1.75 -6.33
CA GLU A 122 13.47 -1.53 -4.91
C GLU A 122 14.69 -0.62 -4.72
N ARG A 123 15.81 -0.91 -5.38
CA ARG A 123 17.02 -0.08 -5.30
C ARG A 123 16.79 1.34 -5.81
N GLN A 124 16.00 1.49 -6.87
CA GLN A 124 15.63 2.81 -7.39
C GLN A 124 14.79 3.60 -6.37
N ALA A 125 13.84 2.96 -5.70
CA ALA A 125 13.03 3.59 -4.66
C ALA A 125 13.87 4.03 -3.45
N VAL A 126 14.81 3.20 -2.99
CA VAL A 126 15.75 3.57 -1.91
C VAL A 126 16.61 4.76 -2.32
N ALA A 127 17.18 4.74 -3.53
CA ALA A 127 17.99 5.85 -4.04
C ALA A 127 17.16 7.14 -4.19
N ALA A 128 15.92 7.04 -4.65
CA ALA A 128 14.98 8.17 -4.74
C ALA A 128 14.65 8.75 -3.36
N GLY A 129 14.47 7.90 -2.35
CA GLY A 129 14.26 8.35 -0.97
C GLY A 129 15.45 9.10 -0.41
N LEU A 130 16.67 8.60 -0.62
CA LEU A 130 17.90 9.30 -0.23
C LEU A 130 18.07 10.65 -0.93
N ALA A 131 17.75 10.74 -2.22
CA ALA A 131 17.90 11.96 -3.00
C ALA A 131 16.81 13.01 -2.71
N SER A 132 15.60 12.59 -2.35
CA SER A 132 14.46 13.47 -2.10
C SER A 132 14.33 13.91 -0.63
N GLY A 133 14.85 13.12 0.30
CA GLY A 133 14.65 13.29 1.74
C GLY A 133 13.45 12.51 2.29
N ASP A 134 12.59 11.97 1.43
CA ASP A 134 11.51 11.04 1.80
C ASP A 134 12.11 9.62 1.90
N TYR A 135 12.83 9.34 2.99
CA TYR A 135 13.60 8.10 3.12
C TYR A 135 12.72 6.84 3.08
N ALA A 136 13.27 5.75 2.56
CA ALA A 136 12.61 4.47 2.43
C ALA A 136 13.59 3.32 2.68
N PHE A 137 13.10 2.21 3.24
CA PHE A 137 13.92 1.03 3.53
C PHE A 137 13.20 -0.27 3.15
N PRO A 138 13.89 -1.24 2.51
CA PRO A 138 13.30 -2.53 2.15
C PRO A 138 12.88 -3.35 3.37
N ILE A 139 11.72 -4.00 3.28
CA ILE A 139 11.31 -5.05 4.19
C ILE A 139 11.30 -6.40 3.47
N LEU A 140 11.22 -7.50 4.22
CA LEU A 140 11.30 -8.86 3.66
C LEU A 140 10.28 -9.06 2.52
N TYR A 141 10.75 -9.51 1.35
CA TYR A 141 9.92 -10.02 0.26
C TYR A 141 10.00 -11.55 0.20
N ALA A 142 8.98 -12.23 0.73
CA ALA A 142 8.85 -13.68 0.74
C ALA A 142 7.36 -14.08 0.68
N PRO A 143 6.69 -13.92 -0.48
CA PRO A 143 5.25 -14.14 -0.61
C PRO A 143 4.79 -15.51 -0.09
N GLU A 144 5.57 -16.57 -0.32
CA GLU A 144 5.29 -17.93 0.12
C GLU A 144 5.19 -18.07 1.64
N LEU A 145 5.97 -17.29 2.39
CA LEU A 145 5.91 -17.25 3.86
C LEU A 145 4.76 -16.36 4.34
N HIS A 146 4.54 -15.23 3.68
CA HIS A 146 3.53 -14.25 4.10
C HIS A 146 2.10 -14.71 3.82
N LEU A 147 1.84 -15.31 2.66
CA LEU A 147 0.51 -15.79 2.30
C LEU A 147 0.04 -16.95 3.20
N HIS A 148 0.97 -17.65 3.85
CA HIS A 148 0.65 -18.65 4.85
C HIS A 148 -0.07 -18.05 6.07
N GLU A 149 0.30 -16.84 6.49
CA GLU A 149 -0.33 -16.13 7.62
C GLU A 149 -1.76 -15.70 7.36
N LEU A 150 -2.17 -15.68 6.08
CA LEU A 150 -3.47 -15.22 5.61
C LEU A 150 -4.39 -16.38 5.21
N LYS A 151 -4.10 -17.63 5.59
CA LYS A 151 -4.95 -18.77 5.25
C LYS A 151 -6.34 -18.65 5.87
N SER A 152 -7.36 -18.85 5.04
CA SER A 152 -8.76 -19.04 5.45
C SER A 152 -9.18 -20.51 5.26
N GLN A 153 -10.20 -20.95 5.99
CA GLN A 153 -10.84 -22.25 5.80
C GLN A 153 -12.05 -22.18 4.86
N ILE A 154 -12.57 -20.98 4.60
CA ILE A 154 -13.85 -20.74 3.90
C ILE A 154 -13.72 -19.77 2.72
N ALA A 155 -12.56 -19.15 2.53
CA ALA A 155 -12.26 -18.19 1.48
C ALA A 155 -10.82 -18.40 0.96
N ASP A 156 -10.42 -17.67 -0.08
CA ASP A 156 -9.06 -17.76 -0.64
C ASP A 156 -7.98 -17.21 0.30
N MET A 157 -8.35 -16.26 1.17
CA MET A 157 -7.51 -15.73 2.25
C MET A 157 -8.32 -14.98 3.32
N LYS A 158 -7.68 -14.67 4.46
CA LYS A 158 -8.13 -13.69 5.45
C LYS A 158 -7.48 -12.33 5.20
N ASN A 159 -8.07 -11.24 5.70
CA ASN A 159 -7.48 -9.92 5.56
C ASN A 159 -6.43 -9.59 6.65
N SER A 160 -6.50 -10.19 7.85
CA SER A 160 -5.54 -9.99 8.93
C SER A 160 -4.75 -11.26 9.23
N VAL A 161 -3.45 -11.08 9.52
CA VAL A 161 -2.52 -12.18 9.82
C VAL A 161 -2.88 -12.93 11.09
N LYS A 162 -2.61 -14.24 11.12
CA LYS A 162 -2.72 -15.05 12.33
C LYS A 162 -1.67 -14.66 13.36
N ASN A 163 -0.41 -14.52 12.95
CA ASN A 163 0.68 -14.10 13.83
C ASN A 163 1.15 -12.67 13.51
N ARG A 164 0.84 -11.72 14.41
CA ARG A 164 1.22 -10.30 14.25
C ARG A 164 2.71 -10.03 14.42
N THR A 165 3.50 -10.97 14.95
CA THR A 165 4.96 -10.81 15.09
C THR A 165 5.75 -11.39 13.92
N ASN A 166 5.08 -11.94 12.91
CA ASN A 166 5.72 -12.55 11.75
C ASN A 166 5.64 -11.62 10.53
N ALA A 167 6.55 -10.65 10.43
CA ALA A 167 6.68 -9.73 9.29
C ALA A 167 5.35 -9.06 8.87
N GLN A 168 4.61 -8.49 9.82
CA GLN A 168 3.23 -8.02 9.59
C GLN A 168 3.10 -6.97 8.47
N SER A 169 4.05 -6.03 8.34
CA SER A 169 4.04 -5.05 7.25
C SER A 169 4.25 -5.72 5.88
N SER A 170 5.19 -6.68 5.79
CA SER A 170 5.39 -7.49 4.57
C SER A 170 4.16 -8.33 4.22
N CYS A 171 3.44 -8.86 5.21
CA CYS A 171 2.20 -9.60 4.99
C CYS A 171 1.09 -8.70 4.43
N ALA A 172 1.05 -7.42 4.83
CA ALA A 172 0.10 -6.45 4.30
C ALA A 172 0.38 -6.14 2.82
N GLY A 173 1.64 -5.90 2.46
CA GLY A 173 2.05 -5.76 1.05
C GLY A 173 1.78 -7.01 0.23
N SER A 174 2.05 -8.20 0.78
CA SER A 174 1.79 -9.49 0.11
C SER A 174 0.29 -9.71 -0.18
N PHE A 175 -0.60 -9.30 0.73
CA PHE A 175 -2.05 -9.30 0.50
C PHE A 175 -2.41 -8.50 -0.76
N ILE A 176 -1.92 -7.25 -0.85
CA ILE A 176 -2.22 -6.35 -1.97
C ILE A 176 -1.67 -6.91 -3.29
N LEU A 177 -0.39 -7.30 -3.31
CA LEU A 177 0.24 -7.82 -4.52
C LEU A 177 -0.39 -9.14 -4.99
N ARG A 178 -0.95 -9.96 -4.09
CA ARG A 178 -1.70 -11.15 -4.49
C ARG A 178 -2.93 -10.81 -5.35
N HIS A 179 -3.66 -9.75 -5.03
CA HIS A 179 -4.79 -9.29 -5.85
C HIS A 179 -4.33 -8.77 -7.22
N LEU A 180 -3.21 -8.06 -7.25
CA LEU A 180 -2.59 -7.57 -8.48
C LEU A 180 -2.17 -8.71 -9.43
N PHE A 181 -1.41 -9.69 -8.92
CA PHE A 181 -0.92 -10.80 -9.73
C PHE A 181 -2.03 -11.76 -10.14
N HIS A 182 -3.03 -12.01 -9.27
CA HIS A 182 -4.20 -12.80 -9.64
C HIS A 182 -5.02 -12.13 -10.75
N ALA A 183 -5.03 -10.80 -10.82
CA ALA A 183 -5.67 -10.05 -11.90
C ALA A 183 -4.88 -10.08 -13.23
N GLY A 184 -3.76 -10.81 -13.30
CA GLY A 184 -3.01 -11.07 -14.54
C GLY A 184 -1.78 -10.19 -14.76
N TYR A 185 -1.41 -9.34 -13.79
CA TYR A 185 -0.19 -8.54 -13.88
C TYR A 185 1.05 -9.39 -13.59
N THR A 186 2.14 -9.16 -14.33
CA THR A 186 3.40 -9.90 -14.17
C THR A 186 4.64 -8.99 -14.10
N GLY A 187 4.44 -7.68 -14.02
CA GLY A 187 5.54 -6.70 -14.00
C GLY A 187 6.06 -6.38 -12.59
N PRO A 188 6.99 -5.42 -12.49
CA PRO A 188 7.44 -4.86 -11.23
C PRO A 188 6.30 -4.21 -10.45
N ALA A 189 6.25 -4.46 -9.15
CA ALA A 189 5.26 -3.95 -8.23
C ALA A 189 5.93 -3.54 -6.90
N LEU A 190 5.65 -2.32 -6.46
CA LEU A 190 6.21 -1.73 -5.25
C LEU A 190 5.07 -1.28 -4.34
N HIS A 191 4.98 -1.90 -3.17
CA HIS A 191 4.14 -1.43 -2.08
C HIS A 191 4.96 -0.55 -1.13
N ILE A 192 4.42 0.62 -0.76
CA ILE A 192 5.03 1.58 0.16
C ILE A 192 4.13 1.75 1.38
N ASP A 193 4.56 1.25 2.53
CA ASP A 193 3.92 1.51 3.82
C ASP A 193 4.58 2.73 4.48
N MET A 194 3.82 3.82 4.61
CA MET A 194 4.26 5.11 5.13
C MET A 194 3.44 5.57 6.34
N ALA A 195 2.96 4.62 7.16
CA ALA A 195 2.10 4.88 8.31
C ALA A 195 2.65 5.95 9.28
N TYR A 196 3.95 5.95 9.56
CA TYR A 196 4.59 6.91 10.46
C TYR A 196 5.22 8.11 9.74
N PRO A 197 5.91 7.96 8.59
CA PRO A 197 6.49 9.11 7.89
C PRO A 197 5.50 10.21 7.48
N VAL A 198 4.21 9.89 7.36
CA VAL A 198 3.14 10.83 6.98
C VAL A 198 2.94 11.99 7.97
N GLU A 199 3.36 11.82 9.23
CA GLU A 199 2.98 12.69 10.34
C GLU A 199 4.14 12.89 11.32
N ASN A 200 4.26 14.11 11.85
CA ASN A 200 5.15 14.45 12.94
C ASN A 200 4.53 15.52 13.85
N ASP A 201 4.46 15.27 15.15
CA ASP A 201 3.87 16.16 16.16
C ASP A 201 2.47 16.73 15.80
N SER A 202 1.56 15.83 15.44
CA SER A 202 0.19 16.04 14.94
C SER A 202 0.06 16.87 13.66
N ARG A 203 1.13 16.96 12.86
CA ARG A 203 1.14 17.69 11.58
C ARG A 203 1.55 16.77 10.43
N ALA A 204 0.87 16.89 9.30
CA ALA A 204 1.27 16.17 8.09
C ALA A 204 2.64 16.66 7.60
N THR A 205 3.48 15.74 7.17
CA THR A 205 4.84 16.02 6.65
C THR A 205 4.84 16.31 5.15
N GLY A 206 3.84 15.82 4.42
CA GLY A 206 3.82 15.84 2.94
C GLY A 206 4.64 14.71 2.30
N TYR A 207 5.05 13.71 3.10
CA TYR A 207 5.81 12.55 2.64
C TYR A 207 5.17 11.86 1.44
N GLY A 208 6.00 11.39 0.51
CA GLY A 208 5.62 10.56 -0.62
C GLY A 208 5.59 11.35 -1.94
N VAL A 209 5.29 12.65 -1.88
CA VAL A 209 5.30 13.50 -3.08
C VAL A 209 6.70 13.58 -3.68
N ALA A 210 7.72 13.83 -2.87
CA ALA A 210 9.09 13.98 -3.35
C ALA A 210 9.70 12.62 -3.70
N LEU A 211 9.40 11.56 -2.93
CA LEU A 211 9.81 10.19 -3.24
C LEU A 211 9.34 9.76 -4.63
N ILE A 212 8.03 9.84 -4.92
CA ILE A 212 7.48 9.43 -6.21
C ILE A 212 7.94 10.34 -7.33
N SER A 213 8.01 11.65 -7.08
CA SER A 213 8.54 12.60 -8.06
C SER A 213 9.96 12.24 -8.46
N LYS A 214 10.80 11.85 -7.50
CA LYS A 214 12.19 11.46 -7.79
C LYS A 214 12.28 10.09 -8.45
N LEU A 215 11.53 9.10 -7.98
CA LEU A 215 11.50 7.74 -8.52
C LEU A 215 11.08 7.72 -10.00
N LEU A 216 10.13 8.57 -10.37
CA LEU A 216 9.62 8.68 -11.74
C LEU A 216 10.38 9.71 -12.60
N ASN A 217 11.48 10.29 -12.08
CA ASN A 217 12.28 11.33 -12.74
C ASN A 217 11.45 12.57 -13.17
N ILE A 218 10.47 12.96 -12.37
CA ILE A 218 9.71 14.21 -12.52
C ILE A 218 10.59 15.40 -12.09
N ILE A 219 11.45 15.19 -11.08
CA ILE A 219 12.44 16.14 -10.54
C ILE A 219 13.81 15.48 -10.31
#